data_AF-A0A916ZDY2-F1
#
_entry.id   AF-A0A916ZDY2-F1
#
_cell.length_a   1.000
_cell.length_b   1.000
_cell.length_c   1.000
_cell.angle_alpha   90.00
_cell.angle_beta   90.00
_cell.angle_gamma   90.00
#
_symmetry.space_group_name_H-M   'P 1'
#
loop_
_entity.id
_entity.type
_entity.pdbx_description
1 polymer ?
#
loop_
_entity_poly.entity_id
_entity_poly.type
_entity_poly.pdbx_seq_one_letter_code
_entity_poly.pdbx_strand_id
1 'polypeptide(L)'
;MLMGYIDQLFASEFTYRDTGGLLPEGQLKGKSVVCISTMKGPAYYPLLRLYNAHKTLMRKALFNYVGIKKVKFFEFGSMESPKGRHKES
;
A
#
# COMPACT_ATOMS: atom_id res chain seq x y z
N MET A 1 12.26 -0.22 -6.57
CA MET A 1 11.68 0.22 -7.87
C MET A 1 10.16 0.40 -7.88
N LEU A 2 9.41 0.00 -6.84
CA LEU A 2 7.94 0.18 -6.83
C LEU A 2 7.49 1.64 -6.67
N MET A 3 8.17 2.45 -5.86
CA MET A 3 7.78 3.84 -5.59
C MET A 3 7.83 4.69 -6.87
N GLY A 4 8.96 4.68 -7.60
CA GLY A 4 9.07 5.42 -8.86
C GLY A 4 8.10 4.95 -9.95
N TYR A 5 7.72 3.66 -9.94
CA TYR A 5 6.69 3.15 -10.85
C TYR A 5 5.31 3.71 -10.51
N ILE A 6 4.98 3.79 -9.21
CA ILE A 6 3.74 4.41 -8.74
C ILE A 6 3.73 5.90 -9.10
N ASP A 7 4.84 6.62 -8.90
CA ASP A 7 4.93 8.05 -9.22
C ASP A 7 4.73 8.32 -10.72
N GLN A 8 5.23 7.43 -11.59
CA GLN A 8 5.02 7.51 -13.04
C GLN A 8 3.59 7.16 -13.47
N LEU A 9 2.97 6.17 -12.83
CA LEU A 9 1.59 5.76 -13.13
C LEU A 9 0.54 6.72 -12.57
N PHE A 10 0.85 7.36 -11.45
CA PHE A 10 -0.05 8.28 -10.75
C PHE A 10 0.07 9.68 -11.35
N ALA A 11 -0.08 9.76 -12.68
CA ALA A 11 -0.13 11.02 -13.40
C ALA A 11 -1.47 11.72 -13.15
N SER A 12 -1.41 13.06 -13.08
CA SER A 12 -2.58 13.93 -13.12
C SER A 12 -3.35 13.69 -14.42
N GLU A 13 -4.68 13.69 -14.34
CA GLU A 13 -5.65 13.32 -15.39
C GLU A 13 -5.90 11.81 -15.60
N PHE A 14 -4.99 10.91 -15.24
CA PHE A 14 -5.25 9.45 -15.35
C PHE A 14 -5.77 8.85 -14.05
N THR A 15 -5.11 9.15 -12.92
CA THR A 15 -5.42 8.51 -11.63
C THR A 15 -6.19 9.43 -10.68
N TYR A 16 -5.90 10.72 -10.73
CA TYR A 16 -6.62 11.76 -10.01
C TYR A 16 -6.74 13.00 -10.88
N ARG A 17 -7.84 13.74 -10.70
CA ARG A 17 -8.09 15.00 -11.37
C ARG A 17 -8.18 16.12 -10.34
N ASP A 18 -7.38 17.15 -10.53
CA ASP A 18 -7.43 18.31 -9.65
C ASP A 18 -8.63 19.16 -10.05
N THR A 19 -9.66 19.16 -9.21
CA THR A 19 -10.94 19.85 -9.46
C THR A 19 -11.01 21.20 -8.75
N GLY A 20 -9.90 21.68 -8.17
CA GLY A 20 -9.86 22.95 -7.43
C GLY A 20 -10.55 22.92 -6.06
N GLY A 21 -10.97 21.73 -5.60
CA GLY A 21 -11.49 21.49 -4.26
C GLY A 21 -10.42 21.02 -3.27
N LEU A 22 -10.80 20.84 -2.00
CA LEU A 22 -9.87 20.43 -0.92
C LEU A 22 -9.32 19.00 -1.08
N LEU A 23 -10.01 18.16 -1.88
CA LEU A 23 -9.60 16.80 -2.21
C LEU A 23 -9.79 16.59 -3.72
N PRO A 24 -8.80 16.02 -4.42
CA PRO A 24 -8.90 15.76 -5.84
C PRO A 24 -9.85 14.61 -6.13
N GLU A 25 -10.35 14.56 -7.36
CA GLU A 25 -11.28 13.53 -7.78
C GLU A 25 -10.51 12.29 -8.28
N GLY A 26 -10.54 11.23 -7.47
CA GLY A 26 -9.97 9.93 -7.86
C GLY A 26 -10.76 9.26 -8.99
N GLN A 27 -10.06 8.88 -10.06
CA GLN A 27 -10.67 8.25 -11.24
C GLN A 27 -10.79 6.71 -11.10
N LEU A 28 -10.10 6.10 -10.14
CA LEU A 28 -10.09 4.64 -9.93
C LEU A 28 -11.20 4.13 -8.99
N LYS A 29 -12.34 4.83 -8.95
CA LYS A 29 -13.51 4.47 -8.14
C LYS A 29 -14.02 3.07 -8.52
N GLY A 30 -14.35 2.25 -7.52
CA GLY A 30 -14.90 0.89 -7.71
C GLY A 30 -13.85 -0.23 -7.82
N LYS A 31 -12.57 0.09 -7.96
CA LYS A 31 -11.49 -0.91 -7.94
C LYS A 31 -11.13 -1.30 -6.50
N SER A 32 -10.54 -2.49 -6.36
CA SER A 32 -10.03 -3.01 -5.08
C SER A 32 -8.56 -3.38 -5.22
N VAL A 33 -7.78 -3.12 -4.18
CA VAL A 33 -6.35 -3.40 -4.15
C VAL A 33 -6.03 -4.38 -3.03
N VAL A 34 -5.13 -5.30 -3.33
CA VAL A 34 -4.53 -6.21 -2.36
C VAL A 34 -3.03 -5.91 -2.30
N CYS A 35 -2.56 -5.40 -1.17
CA CYS A 35 -1.14 -5.17 -0.93
C CYS A 35 -0.57 -6.34 -0.15
N ILE A 36 0.43 -6.99 -0.74
CA ILE A 36 1.19 -8.05 -0.11
C ILE A 36 2.60 -7.51 0.12
N SER A 37 3.00 -7.37 1.39
CA SER A 37 4.36 -6.98 1.75
C SER A 37 5.01 -8.08 2.56
N THR A 38 6.25 -8.40 2.21
CA THR A 38 7.10 -9.32 2.98
C THR A 38 8.20 -8.49 3.64
N MET A 39 8.46 -8.75 4.91
CA MET A 39 9.49 -8.06 5.66
C MET A 39 10.36 -9.05 6.44
N LYS A 40 11.65 -8.72 6.54
CA LYS A 40 12.62 -9.47 7.35
C LYS A 40 12.30 -9.37 8.85
N GLY A 41 11.81 -8.20 9.30
CA GLY A 41 11.48 -7.95 10.70
C GLY A 41 10.23 -8.72 11.17
N PRO A 42 10.00 -8.80 12.49
CA PRO A 42 8.77 -9.37 13.04
C PRO A 42 7.53 -8.69 12.45
N ALA A 43 6.47 -9.44 12.17
CA ALA A 43 5.25 -8.94 11.50
C ALA A 43 4.62 -7.72 12.21
N TYR A 44 4.82 -7.60 13.53
CA TYR A 44 4.28 -6.52 14.36
C TYR A 44 5.31 -5.44 14.72
N TYR A 45 6.54 -5.54 14.22
CA TYR A 45 7.59 -4.56 14.53
C TYR A 45 7.25 -3.14 14.00
N PRO A 46 6.66 -2.97 12.79
CA PRO A 46 6.19 -1.66 12.32
C PRO A 46 4.98 -1.13 13.12
N LEU A 47 4.17 -2.03 13.69
CA LEU A 47 3.01 -1.71 14.53
C LEU A 47 3.44 -1.06 15.86
N LEU A 48 4.55 -1.50 16.44
CA LEU A 48 5.00 -1.08 17.77
C LEU A 48 5.87 0.18 17.79
N ARG A 49 6.57 0.52 16.68
CA ARG A 49 7.54 1.63 16.66
C ARG A 49 7.31 2.69 15.59
N LEU A 50 6.65 2.35 14.49
CA LEU A 50 6.42 3.26 13.34
C LEU A 50 4.95 3.62 13.16
N TYR A 51 4.10 3.38 14.16
CA TYR A 51 2.68 3.75 14.17
C TYR A 51 1.93 3.36 12.87
N ASN A 52 2.21 2.19 12.30
CA ASN A 52 1.60 1.78 11.02
C ASN A 52 1.83 2.76 9.86
N ALA A 53 2.92 3.53 9.86
CA ALA A 53 3.17 4.56 8.85
C ALA A 53 3.06 4.00 7.43
N HIS A 54 3.64 2.84 7.18
CA HIS A 54 3.57 2.14 5.89
C HIS A 54 2.12 1.85 5.45
N LYS A 55 1.35 1.19 6.32
CA LYS A 55 -0.04 0.82 6.06
C LYS A 55 -0.95 2.04 5.92
N THR A 56 -0.73 3.06 6.74
CA THR A 56 -1.51 4.29 6.73
C THR A 56 -1.22 5.12 5.49
N LEU A 57 0.05 5.25 5.10
CA LEU A 57 0.47 5.98 3.91
C LEU A 57 -0.11 5.34 2.65
N MET A 58 0.06 4.02 2.49
CA MET A 58 -0.48 3.33 1.32
C MET A 58 -2.00 3.39 1.28
N ARG A 59 -2.70 3.15 2.41
CA ARG A 59 -4.17 3.16 2.44
C ARG A 59 -4.77 4.55 2.30
N LYS A 60 -4.30 5.54 3.08
CA LYS A 60 -4.91 6.86 3.16
C LYS A 60 -4.33 7.87 2.18
N ALA A 61 -3.01 7.91 2.02
CA ALA A 61 -2.38 8.92 1.18
C ALA A 61 -2.38 8.51 -0.29
N LEU A 62 -2.16 7.23 -0.59
CA LEU A 62 -2.05 6.77 -1.98
C LEU A 62 -3.39 6.28 -2.54
N PHE A 63 -3.96 5.20 -2.00
CA PHE A 63 -5.13 4.55 -2.59
C PHE A 63 -6.43 5.34 -2.43
N ASN A 64 -6.67 5.91 -1.25
CA ASN A 64 -7.85 6.75 -1.03
C ASN A 64 -7.82 8.02 -1.91
N TYR A 65 -6.64 8.59 -2.15
CA TYR A 65 -6.46 9.79 -2.98
C TYR A 65 -6.86 9.54 -4.44
N VAL A 66 -6.55 8.36 -4.98
CA VAL A 66 -7.00 7.94 -6.32
C VAL A 66 -8.41 7.32 -6.35
N GLY A 67 -9.12 7.30 -5.22
CA GLY A 67 -10.52 6.86 -5.13
C GLY A 67 -10.74 5.36 -4.83
N ILE A 68 -9.69 4.61 -4.52
CA ILE A 68 -9.76 3.19 -4.17
C ILE A 68 -10.03 3.04 -2.66
N LYS A 69 -11.28 2.71 -2.31
CA LYS A 69 -11.71 2.56 -0.90
C LYS A 69 -11.46 1.16 -0.32
N LYS A 70 -11.44 0.12 -1.18
CA LYS A 70 -11.31 -1.28 -0.76
C LYS A 70 -9.84 -1.70 -0.84
N VAL A 71 -9.14 -1.64 0.30
CA VAL A 71 -7.74 -2.04 0.40
C VAL A 71 -7.55 -3.14 1.43
N LYS A 72 -7.03 -4.29 1.00
CA LYS A 72 -6.62 -5.39 1.89
C LYS A 72 -5.09 -5.42 1.99
N PHE A 73 -4.57 -5.53 3.21
CA PHE A 73 -3.13 -5.63 3.47
C PHE A 73 -2.81 -6.99 4.06
N PHE A 74 -1.81 -7.65 3.48
CA PHE A 74 -1.20 -8.86 4.01
C PHE A 74 0.29 -8.56 4.24
N GLU A 75 0.70 -8.51 5.50
CA GLU A 75 2.08 -8.24 5.90
C GLU A 75 2.67 -9.53 6.48
N PHE A 76 3.66 -10.09 5.80
CA PHE A 76 4.35 -11.31 6.21
C PHE A 76 5.70 -10.92 6.82
N GLY A 77 5.86 -11.17 8.12
CA GLY A 77 7.10 -10.90 8.84
C GLY A 77 7.96 -12.15 9.03
N SER A 78 9.19 -11.93 9.49
CA SER A 78 10.17 -12.97 9.81
C SER A 78 10.49 -13.90 8.63
N MET A 79 10.46 -13.34 7.41
CA MET A 79 10.55 -14.10 6.17
C MET A 79 11.90 -14.80 5.93
N GLU A 80 12.96 -14.28 6.56
CA GLU A 80 14.31 -14.87 6.50
C GLU A 80 14.59 -15.86 7.64
N SER A 81 13.62 -16.08 8.54
CA SER A 81 13.80 -17.04 9.63
C SER A 81 13.90 -18.46 9.08
N PRO A 82 14.93 -19.24 9.47
CA PRO A 82 15.04 -20.65 9.08
C PRO A 82 13.92 -21.54 9.67
N LYS A 83 13.06 -20.98 10.55
CA LYS A 83 11.87 -21.65 11.10
C LYS A 83 10.68 -21.68 10.14
N GLY A 84 10.77 -21.02 8.98
CA GLY A 84 9.71 -21.01 7.98
C GLY A 84 9.65 -22.31 7.19
N ARG A 85 8.46 -22.89 7.03
CA ARG A 85 8.19 -24.09 6.19
C ARG A 85 8.16 -23.75 4.70
N HIS A 86 9.14 -22.99 4.21
CA HIS A 86 9.18 -22.53 2.80
C HIS A 86 9.52 -23.63 1.79
N LYS A 87 10.04 -24.77 2.27
CA LYS A 87 10.49 -25.89 1.44
C LYS A 87 9.52 -27.08 1.39
N GLU A 88 8.38 -27.02 2.08
CA GLU A 88 7.43 -28.15 2.18
C GLU A 88 6.26 -28.11 1.17
N SER A 89 6.28 -27.17 0.22
CA SER A 89 5.26 -27.02 -0.82
C SER A 89 5.71 -27.58 -2.16
#